data_AF-A0A367WPA0-F1
#
_entry.id   AF-A0A367WPA0-F1
#
_cell.length_a   1.000
_cell.length_b   1.000
_cell.length_c   1.000
_cell.angle_alpha   90.00
_cell.angle_beta   90.00
_cell.angle_gamma   90.00
#
_symmetry.space_group_name_H-M   'P 1'
#
loop_
_entity.id
_entity.type
_entity.pdbx_description
1 polymer ?
#
loop_
_entity_poly.entity_id
_entity_poly.type
_entity_poly.pdbx_seq_one_letter_code
_entity_poly.pdbx_strand_id
1 'polypeptide(L)'
;MNEEARQAGIAILKDLALWNRSSVFLEAEMEKTAIAQCEEALIDWCVRHQWIKGGHASGDLEQNWFCPRAWLREKAHWYGYFYFCRKPGHSSNSYTLADLVGEGQTTFGFYFTPEYSVFGGATLWKSYIATYPEVLDQIARQGWHSLGEGEFFLGGDLTLEMLQKAWESGNWAYLTDPIIRKMDKLYQDSALFDELFAGGLENMK
;
A
#
# COMPACT_ATOMS: atom_id res chain seq x y z
N MET A 1 -1.01 8.57 -34.13
CA MET A 1 -1.91 7.68 -33.36
C MET A 1 -1.82 6.30 -33.99
N ASN A 2 -1.54 5.26 -33.20
CA ASN A 2 -1.51 3.89 -33.73
C ASN A 2 -2.94 3.36 -33.93
N GLU A 3 -3.06 2.21 -34.61
CA GLU A 3 -4.37 1.63 -34.93
C GLU A 3 -5.16 1.23 -33.68
N GLU A 4 -4.49 0.74 -32.64
CA GLU A 4 -5.12 0.38 -31.37
C GLU A 4 -5.75 1.58 -30.67
N ALA A 5 -5.03 2.71 -30.56
CA ALA A 5 -5.55 3.93 -29.96
C ALA A 5 -6.75 4.48 -30.76
N ARG A 6 -6.73 4.33 -32.10
CA ARG A 6 -7.87 4.69 -32.95
C ARG A 6 -9.08 3.81 -32.66
N GLN A 7 -8.89 2.50 -32.52
CA GLN A 7 -9.98 1.55 -32.22
C GLN A 7 -10.56 1.76 -30.81
N ALA A 8 -9.72 2.00 -29.81
CA ALA A 8 -10.16 2.32 -28.46
C ALA A 8 -11.00 3.61 -28.43
N GLY A 9 -10.54 4.66 -29.14
CA GLY A 9 -11.29 5.91 -29.28
C GLY A 9 -12.66 5.70 -29.94
N ILE A 10 -12.72 4.90 -31.02
CA ILE A 10 -14.00 4.57 -31.67
C ILE A 10 -14.93 3.79 -30.71
N ALA A 11 -14.41 2.87 -29.91
CA ALA A 11 -15.21 2.12 -28.94
C ALA A 11 -15.85 3.04 -27.89
N ILE A 12 -15.09 4.00 -27.35
CA ILE A 12 -15.62 5.02 -26.43
C ILE A 12 -16.68 5.89 -27.12
N LEU A 13 -16.38 6.38 -28.33
CA LEU A 13 -17.29 7.29 -29.05
C LEU A 13 -18.61 6.64 -29.48
N LYS A 14 -18.62 5.32 -29.70
CA LYS A 14 -19.85 4.57 -30.04
C LYS A 14 -20.92 4.63 -28.94
N ASP A 15 -20.50 4.72 -27.68
CA ASP A 15 -21.42 4.85 -26.54
C ASP A 15 -20.87 5.82 -25.49
N LEU A 16 -20.55 7.04 -25.94
CA LEU A 16 -19.95 8.07 -25.10
C LEU A 16 -20.83 8.40 -23.88
N ALA A 17 -22.16 8.32 -24.03
CA ALA A 17 -23.10 8.57 -22.95
C ALA A 17 -23.05 7.50 -21.86
N LEU A 18 -22.91 6.22 -22.22
CA LEU A 18 -22.68 5.16 -21.23
C LEU A 18 -21.32 5.30 -20.56
N TRP A 19 -20.26 5.58 -21.34
CA TRP A 19 -18.91 5.74 -20.81
C TRP A 19 -18.87 6.86 -19.76
N ASN A 20 -19.41 8.04 -20.09
CA ASN A 20 -19.45 9.18 -19.17
C ASN A 20 -20.26 8.89 -17.89
N ARG A 21 -21.39 8.20 -17.99
CA ARG A 21 -22.17 7.84 -16.78
C ARG A 21 -21.44 6.81 -15.93
N SER A 22 -20.75 5.88 -16.56
CA SER A 22 -20.00 4.82 -15.86
C SER A 22 -18.78 5.38 -15.14
N SER A 23 -18.03 6.30 -15.77
CA SER A 23 -16.88 6.95 -15.13
C SER A 23 -17.30 7.81 -13.94
N VAL A 24 -18.37 8.59 -14.08
CA VAL A 24 -18.92 9.38 -12.96
C VAL A 24 -19.37 8.47 -11.81
N PHE A 25 -20.06 7.36 -12.10
CA PHE A 25 -20.51 6.42 -11.07
C PHE A 25 -19.32 5.71 -10.40
N LEU A 26 -18.29 5.36 -11.17
CA LEU A 26 -17.05 4.78 -10.67
C LEU A 26 -16.40 5.69 -9.62
N GLU A 27 -16.20 6.97 -9.95
CA GLU A 27 -15.54 7.94 -9.06
C GLU A 27 -16.43 8.36 -7.87
N ALA A 28 -17.72 8.60 -8.13
CA ALA A 28 -18.61 9.17 -7.12
C ALA A 28 -19.05 8.16 -6.07
N GLU A 29 -19.23 6.89 -6.46
CA GLU A 29 -19.87 5.86 -5.64
C GLU A 29 -18.95 4.64 -5.43
N MET A 30 -18.51 3.98 -6.52
CA MET A 30 -17.81 2.69 -6.39
C MET A 30 -16.45 2.84 -5.70
N GLU A 31 -15.63 3.78 -6.15
CA GLU A 31 -14.29 4.00 -5.60
C GLU A 31 -14.38 4.47 -4.15
N LYS A 32 -15.23 5.46 -3.86
CA LYS A 32 -15.41 5.94 -2.49
C LYS A 32 -15.87 4.85 -1.53
N THR A 33 -16.83 4.03 -1.95
CA THR A 33 -17.35 2.95 -1.09
C THR A 33 -16.27 1.91 -0.82
N ALA A 34 -15.58 1.44 -1.87
CA ALA A 34 -14.52 0.44 -1.72
C ALA A 34 -13.37 0.97 -0.85
N ILE A 35 -12.92 2.21 -1.09
CA ILE A 35 -11.87 2.84 -0.29
C ILE A 35 -12.28 2.97 1.18
N ALA A 36 -13.48 3.47 1.47
CA ALA A 36 -13.95 3.63 2.84
C ALA A 36 -13.99 2.29 3.59
N GLN A 37 -14.46 1.22 2.93
CA GLN A 37 -14.49 -0.12 3.52
C GLN A 37 -13.09 -0.68 3.79
N CYS A 38 -12.14 -0.46 2.88
CA CYS A 38 -10.74 -0.83 3.09
C CYS A 38 -10.09 -0.01 4.21
N GLU A 39 -10.34 1.30 4.27
CA GLU A 39 -9.81 2.20 5.30
C GLU A 39 -10.33 1.81 6.69
N GLU A 40 -11.63 1.56 6.82
CA GLU A 40 -12.26 1.11 8.07
C GLU A 40 -11.65 -0.21 8.56
N ALA A 41 -11.51 -1.19 7.65
CA ALA A 41 -10.90 -2.47 7.98
C ALA A 41 -9.45 -2.34 8.49
N LEU A 42 -8.64 -1.48 7.84
CA LEU A 42 -7.27 -1.21 8.27
C LEU A 42 -7.21 -0.52 9.64
N ILE A 43 -8.10 0.45 9.89
CA ILE A 43 -8.20 1.15 11.18
C ILE A 43 -8.60 0.17 12.29
N ASP A 44 -9.63 -0.64 12.06
CA ASP A 44 -10.09 -1.65 13.01
C ASP A 44 -9.01 -2.68 13.33
N TRP A 45 -8.24 -3.08 12.33
CA TRP A 45 -7.07 -3.93 12.56
C TRP A 45 -6.05 -3.25 13.45
N CYS A 46 -5.69 -2.00 13.16
CA CYS A 46 -4.69 -1.27 13.96
C CYS A 46 -5.12 -1.15 15.43
N VAL A 47 -6.40 -0.84 15.68
CA VAL A 47 -6.97 -0.77 17.03
C VAL A 47 -6.84 -2.11 17.76
N ARG A 48 -7.22 -3.22 17.11
CA ARG A 48 -7.17 -4.56 17.70
C ARG A 48 -5.74 -5.02 18.03
N HIS A 49 -4.77 -4.67 17.19
CA HIS A 49 -3.37 -5.10 17.35
C HIS A 49 -2.50 -4.08 18.10
N GLN A 50 -3.09 -2.98 18.60
CA GLN A 50 -2.39 -1.88 19.27
C GLN A 50 -1.32 -1.19 18.40
N TRP A 51 -1.47 -1.28 17.09
CA TRP A 51 -0.67 -0.54 16.12
C TRP A 51 -1.12 0.91 16.07
N ILE A 52 -0.22 1.76 15.61
CA ILE A 52 -0.51 3.18 15.48
C ILE A 52 -0.93 3.43 14.05
N LYS A 53 -2.09 4.07 13.90
CA LYS A 53 -2.57 4.62 12.63
C LYS A 53 -2.32 6.12 12.65
N GLY A 54 -1.63 6.63 11.64
CA GLY A 54 -1.50 8.04 11.38
C GLY A 54 -2.02 8.43 10.01
N GLY A 55 -1.84 9.71 9.66
CA GLY A 55 -2.51 10.32 8.52
C GLY A 55 -3.95 10.73 8.83
N HIS A 56 -4.60 11.38 7.87
CA HIS A 56 -5.96 11.87 8.00
C HIS A 56 -6.95 10.91 7.35
N ALA A 57 -8.11 10.72 7.98
CA ALA A 57 -9.22 10.03 7.32
C ALA A 57 -9.77 10.96 6.24
N SER A 58 -9.30 10.79 5.00
CA SER A 58 -9.64 11.64 3.86
C SER A 58 -10.40 10.92 2.76
N GLY A 59 -10.69 9.62 2.93
CA GLY A 59 -11.17 8.78 1.83
C GLY A 59 -10.10 8.55 0.76
N ASP A 60 -8.82 8.62 1.16
CA ASP A 60 -7.65 8.31 0.34
C ASP A 60 -6.78 7.33 1.11
N LEU A 61 -6.73 6.08 0.63
CA LEU A 61 -5.94 5.01 1.26
C LEU A 61 -4.46 5.38 1.37
N GLU A 62 -3.96 6.18 0.43
CA GLU A 62 -2.53 6.47 0.29
C GLU A 62 -2.02 7.45 1.36
N GLN A 63 -2.92 8.20 1.99
CA GLN A 63 -2.57 9.13 3.09
C GLN A 63 -2.46 8.43 4.44
N ASN A 64 -2.89 7.18 4.53
CA ASN A 64 -2.89 6.43 5.77
C ASN A 64 -1.58 5.65 5.93
N TRP A 65 -0.94 5.86 7.07
CA TRP A 65 0.21 5.07 7.48
C TRP A 65 -0.06 4.34 8.79
N PHE A 66 0.66 3.25 8.98
CA PHE A 66 0.59 2.43 10.17
C PHE A 66 1.96 1.89 10.55
N CYS A 67 2.18 1.70 11.85
CA CYS A 67 3.41 1.10 12.36
C CYS A 67 3.19 0.45 13.74
N PRO A 68 4.06 -0.50 14.13
CA PRO A 68 4.13 -0.96 15.50
C PRO A 68 4.35 0.20 16.47
N ARG A 69 3.64 0.17 17.61
CA ARG A 69 3.84 1.16 18.69
C ARG A 69 5.28 1.20 19.21
N ALA A 70 5.97 0.06 19.16
CA ALA A 70 7.38 -0.06 19.55
C ALA A 70 8.31 0.79 18.66
N TRP A 71 7.87 1.20 17.47
CA TRP A 71 8.67 2.03 16.57
C TRP A 71 8.62 3.51 16.90
N LEU A 72 7.80 3.91 17.88
CA LEU A 72 7.77 5.28 18.39
C LEU A 72 9.07 5.60 19.13
N ARG A 73 9.78 6.60 18.63
CA ARG A 73 10.87 7.29 19.32
C ARG A 73 10.32 8.49 20.10
N GLU A 74 11.18 9.15 20.88
CA GLU A 74 10.87 10.42 21.54
C GLU A 74 10.32 11.47 20.55
N LYS A 75 9.36 12.27 21.02
CA LYS A 75 8.79 13.43 20.30
C LYS A 75 8.14 13.12 18.93
N ALA A 76 7.49 11.96 18.79
CA ALA A 76 6.72 11.56 17.60
C ALA A 76 7.58 11.34 16.33
N HIS A 77 8.85 11.00 16.50
CA HIS A 77 9.65 10.40 15.43
C HIS A 77 9.46 8.89 15.44
N TRP A 78 9.45 8.24 14.28
CA TRP A 78 9.23 6.79 14.15
C TRP A 78 10.45 6.16 13.48
N TYR A 79 10.71 4.87 13.64
CA TYR A 79 11.75 4.21 12.83
C TYR A 79 11.33 4.00 11.38
N GLY A 80 10.04 3.82 11.14
CA GLY A 80 9.53 3.64 9.80
C GLY A 80 8.01 3.55 9.82
N TYR A 81 7.47 3.40 8.62
CA TYR A 81 6.04 3.41 8.38
C TYR A 81 5.71 2.40 7.31
N PHE A 82 4.52 1.81 7.43
CA PHE A 82 3.89 1.11 6.34
C PHE A 82 2.71 1.93 5.82
N TYR A 83 2.51 1.90 4.51
CA TYR A 83 1.37 2.48 3.80
C TYR A 83 0.65 1.39 3.04
N PHE A 84 -0.67 1.50 2.88
CA PHE A 84 -1.42 0.71 1.91
C PHE A 84 -1.75 1.61 0.73
N CYS A 85 -0.93 1.56 -0.32
CA CYS A 85 -0.95 2.54 -1.40
C CYS A 85 -0.59 1.91 -2.76
N ARG A 86 -0.67 2.74 -3.82
CA ARG A 86 -0.08 2.41 -5.12
C ARG A 86 1.43 2.23 -4.97
N LYS A 87 2.00 1.29 -5.72
CA LYS A 87 3.45 1.09 -5.76
C LYS A 87 4.18 2.41 -6.09
N PRO A 88 5.08 2.88 -5.22
CA PRO A 88 5.83 4.13 -5.45
C PRO A 88 6.65 4.11 -6.75
N GLY A 89 6.92 5.31 -7.27
CA GLY A 89 7.71 5.49 -8.50
C GLY A 89 6.94 5.25 -9.80
N HIS A 90 5.63 5.02 -9.72
CA HIS A 90 4.76 4.90 -10.89
C HIS A 90 3.85 6.13 -11.04
N SER A 91 3.89 6.79 -12.19
CA SER A 91 2.87 7.78 -12.57
C SER A 91 1.65 7.03 -13.12
N SER A 92 0.70 6.67 -12.26
CA SER A 92 -0.55 6.05 -12.72
C SER A 92 -1.51 7.13 -13.23
N ASN A 93 -2.02 6.96 -14.45
CA ASN A 93 -3.19 7.67 -14.93
C ASN A 93 -4.48 6.84 -14.77
N SER A 94 -4.38 5.68 -14.10
CA SER A 94 -5.53 4.81 -13.84
C SER A 94 -6.30 5.25 -12.61
N TYR A 95 -7.60 4.92 -12.62
CA TYR A 95 -8.46 5.05 -11.45
C TYR A 95 -7.90 4.24 -10.27
N THR A 96 -8.07 4.76 -9.05
CA THR A 96 -7.56 4.13 -7.82
C THR A 96 -8.18 2.77 -7.63
N LEU A 97 -9.48 2.65 -7.92
CA LEU A 97 -10.17 1.37 -7.85
C LEU A 97 -9.62 0.35 -8.85
N ALA A 98 -9.13 0.77 -10.03
CA ALA A 98 -8.54 -0.13 -11.01
C ALA A 98 -7.15 -0.62 -10.56
N ASP A 99 -6.31 0.27 -10.05
CA ASP A 99 -5.01 -0.09 -9.47
C ASP A 99 -5.17 -0.96 -8.21
N LEU A 100 -6.23 -0.73 -7.43
CA LEU A 100 -6.58 -1.52 -6.24
C LEU A 100 -6.75 -3.00 -6.57
N VAL A 101 -7.39 -3.32 -7.69
CA VAL A 101 -7.79 -4.69 -8.08
C VAL A 101 -6.95 -5.29 -9.21
N GLY A 102 -5.81 -4.66 -9.54
CA GLY A 102 -4.86 -5.18 -10.52
C GLY A 102 -5.20 -4.95 -12.00
N GLU A 103 -6.21 -4.12 -12.29
CA GLU A 103 -6.64 -3.78 -13.65
C GLU A 103 -6.08 -2.43 -14.15
N GLY A 104 -5.34 -1.74 -13.28
CA GLY A 104 -4.76 -0.44 -13.56
C GLY A 104 -3.36 -0.50 -14.18
N GLN A 105 -2.66 0.63 -14.16
CA GLN A 105 -1.30 0.76 -14.66
C GLN A 105 -0.26 0.43 -13.59
N THR A 106 -0.67 0.44 -12.31
CA THR A 106 0.17 0.02 -11.19
C THR A 106 -0.58 -0.95 -10.30
N THR A 107 0.10 -1.40 -9.25
CA THR A 107 -0.45 -2.32 -8.26
C THR A 107 -0.57 -1.62 -6.92
N PHE A 108 -1.63 -1.92 -6.19
CA PHE A 108 -1.78 -1.55 -4.79
C PHE A 108 -1.15 -2.59 -3.87
N GLY A 109 -0.67 -2.15 -2.72
CA GLY A 109 -0.03 -3.03 -1.75
C GLY A 109 0.52 -2.29 -0.55
N PHE A 110 1.30 -3.02 0.23
CA PHE A 110 1.96 -2.52 1.41
C PHE A 110 3.34 -1.98 1.06
N TYR A 111 3.55 -0.71 1.34
CA TYR A 111 4.81 -0.01 1.13
C TYR A 111 5.47 0.28 2.47
N PHE A 112 6.70 -0.17 2.66
CA PHE A 112 7.53 0.21 3.80
C PHE A 112 8.50 1.33 3.41
N THR A 113 8.60 2.34 4.27
CA THR A 113 9.64 3.36 4.20
C THR A 113 10.21 3.66 5.60
N PRO A 114 11.55 3.76 5.73
CA PRO A 114 12.16 4.20 6.98
C PRO A 114 11.96 5.72 7.17
N GLU A 115 11.98 6.18 8.41
CA GLU A 115 12.17 7.60 8.69
C GLU A 115 13.65 7.95 8.52
N TYR A 116 14.04 8.33 7.30
CA TYR A 116 15.46 8.58 6.98
C TYR A 116 16.13 9.57 7.92
N SER A 117 15.40 10.56 8.45
CA SER A 117 15.94 11.53 9.41
C SER A 117 16.44 10.88 10.71
N VAL A 118 15.87 9.73 11.11
CA VAL A 118 16.32 8.95 12.27
C VAL A 118 17.66 8.25 12.00
N PHE A 119 17.97 7.96 10.74
CA PHE A 119 19.16 7.21 10.32
C PHE A 119 20.22 8.08 9.62
N GLY A 120 20.14 9.41 9.75
CA GLY A 120 21.09 10.34 9.13
C GLY A 120 20.95 10.49 7.61
N GLY A 121 19.85 10.04 7.03
CA GLY A 121 19.51 10.16 5.62
C GLY A 121 19.52 8.83 4.84
N ALA A 122 18.93 8.84 3.66
CA ALA A 122 18.75 7.65 2.81
C ALA A 122 20.06 6.93 2.46
N THR A 123 21.12 7.68 2.15
CA THR A 123 22.44 7.11 1.83
C THR A 123 23.05 6.33 3.00
N LEU A 124 22.95 6.87 4.22
CA LEU A 124 23.49 6.23 5.42
C LEU A 124 22.67 5.00 5.78
N TRP A 125 21.34 5.13 5.79
CA TRP A 125 20.44 4.00 5.99
C TRP A 125 20.70 2.86 5.01
N LYS A 126 20.76 3.15 3.70
CA LYS A 126 21.03 2.17 2.65
C LYS A 126 22.36 1.45 2.87
N SER A 127 23.40 2.20 3.23
CA SER A 127 24.73 1.63 3.49
C SER A 127 24.73 0.75 4.74
N TYR A 128 23.98 1.14 5.76
CA TYR A 128 23.84 0.42 7.00
C TYR A 128 23.08 -0.90 6.81
N ILE A 129 21.89 -0.91 6.20
CA ILE A 129 21.12 -2.16 6.01
C ILE A 129 21.81 -3.15 5.08
N ALA A 130 22.69 -2.67 4.19
CA ALA A 130 23.50 -3.55 3.33
C ALA A 130 24.44 -4.47 4.14
N THR A 131 24.67 -4.16 5.43
CA THR A 131 25.42 -5.02 6.36
C THR A 131 24.59 -6.17 6.95
N TYR A 132 23.28 -6.24 6.64
CA TYR A 132 22.34 -7.28 7.10
C TYR A 132 21.80 -8.13 5.93
N PRO A 133 22.66 -8.77 5.10
CA PRO A 133 22.21 -9.48 3.91
C PRO A 133 21.24 -10.64 4.24
N GLU A 134 21.42 -11.32 5.38
CA GLU A 134 20.54 -12.41 5.80
C GLU A 134 19.11 -11.93 6.12
N VAL A 135 18.97 -10.76 6.73
CA VAL A 135 17.66 -10.14 7.03
C VAL A 135 17.00 -9.70 5.73
N LEU A 136 17.76 -9.08 4.82
CA LEU A 136 17.26 -8.67 3.50
C LEU A 136 16.79 -9.86 2.66
N ASP A 137 17.52 -10.97 2.70
CA ASP A 137 17.12 -12.22 2.04
C ASP A 137 15.84 -12.79 2.65
N GLN A 138 15.66 -12.70 3.98
CA GLN A 138 14.43 -13.13 4.64
C GLN A 138 13.24 -12.24 4.24
N ILE A 139 13.41 -10.92 4.22
CA ILE A 139 12.41 -9.96 3.74
C ILE A 139 12.00 -10.31 2.30
N ALA A 140 12.96 -10.57 1.41
CA ALA A 140 12.68 -10.97 0.04
C ALA A 140 11.92 -12.32 -0.05
N ARG A 141 12.28 -13.32 0.75
CA ARG A 141 11.57 -14.62 0.83
C ARG A 141 10.14 -14.48 1.33
N GLN A 142 9.85 -13.45 2.13
CA GLN A 142 8.50 -13.11 2.57
C GLN A 142 7.66 -12.41 1.47
N GLY A 143 8.24 -12.16 0.29
CA GLY A 143 7.54 -11.57 -0.86
C GLY A 143 7.68 -10.05 -0.96
N TRP A 144 8.49 -9.43 -0.11
CA TRP A 144 8.79 -8.01 -0.21
C TRP A 144 9.79 -7.74 -1.34
N HIS A 145 9.49 -6.76 -2.18
CA HIS A 145 10.36 -6.32 -3.26
C HIS A 145 11.08 -5.03 -2.85
N SER A 146 12.42 -5.05 -2.87
CA SER A 146 13.21 -3.84 -2.69
C SER A 146 12.91 -2.82 -3.78
N LEU A 147 12.60 -1.59 -3.39
CA LEU A 147 12.47 -0.44 -4.29
C LEU A 147 13.77 0.37 -4.42
N GLY A 148 14.80 -0.01 -3.66
CA GLY A 148 16.01 0.80 -3.48
C GLY A 148 15.94 1.58 -2.17
N GLU A 149 17.05 2.19 -1.77
CA GLU A 149 17.14 3.05 -0.58
C GLU A 149 16.63 2.44 0.74
N GLY A 150 16.47 1.11 0.80
CA GLY A 150 15.92 0.43 1.97
C GLY A 150 14.40 0.56 2.13
N GLU A 151 13.73 0.84 1.03
CA GLU A 151 12.28 0.78 0.86
C GLU A 151 11.86 -0.56 0.28
N PHE A 152 10.68 -1.04 0.69
CA PHE A 152 10.16 -2.34 0.28
C PHE A 152 8.67 -2.27 -0.07
N PHE A 153 8.24 -3.12 -1.01
CA PHE A 153 6.85 -3.22 -1.42
C PHE A 153 6.36 -4.66 -1.44
N LEU A 154 5.21 -4.91 -0.83
CA LEU A 154 4.51 -6.19 -0.83
C LEU A 154 3.15 -6.02 -1.52
N GLY A 155 2.91 -6.77 -2.59
CA GLY A 155 1.64 -6.69 -3.35
C GLY A 155 0.41 -7.05 -2.50
N GLY A 156 -0.70 -6.34 -2.75
CA GLY A 156 -1.98 -6.54 -2.05
C GLY A 156 -2.79 -7.75 -2.53
N ASP A 157 -2.54 -8.24 -3.74
CA ASP A 157 -3.19 -9.41 -4.37
C ASP A 157 -4.74 -9.35 -4.41
N LEU A 158 -5.30 -8.15 -4.46
CA LEU A 158 -6.73 -7.96 -4.69
C LEU A 158 -7.05 -8.10 -6.18
N THR A 159 -8.23 -8.64 -6.49
CA THR A 159 -8.64 -8.95 -7.85
C THR A 159 -10.01 -8.35 -8.17
N LEU A 160 -10.29 -8.14 -9.46
CA LEU A 160 -11.59 -7.64 -9.91
C LEU A 160 -12.74 -8.55 -9.44
N GLU A 161 -12.52 -9.87 -9.42
CA GLU A 161 -13.52 -10.85 -8.97
C GLU A 161 -13.91 -10.63 -7.50
N MET A 162 -12.95 -10.28 -6.62
CA MET A 162 -13.22 -9.98 -5.21
C MET A 162 -14.08 -8.73 -5.07
N LEU A 163 -13.79 -7.67 -5.83
CA LEU A 163 -14.58 -6.45 -5.84
C LEU A 163 -15.99 -6.69 -6.39
N GLN A 164 -16.12 -7.46 -7.48
CA GLN A 164 -17.42 -7.84 -8.04
C GLN A 164 -18.27 -8.58 -7.01
N LYS A 165 -17.70 -9.59 -6.34
CA LYS A 165 -18.39 -10.33 -5.27
C LYS A 165 -18.79 -9.44 -4.10
N ALA A 166 -17.90 -8.55 -3.66
CA ALA A 166 -18.20 -7.59 -2.61
C ALA A 166 -19.39 -6.69 -3.00
N TRP A 167 -19.38 -6.17 -4.22
CA TRP A 167 -20.41 -5.28 -4.74
C TRP A 167 -21.76 -5.98 -4.90
N GLU A 168 -21.79 -7.15 -5.54
CA GLU A 168 -23.01 -7.91 -5.82
C GLU A 168 -23.70 -8.41 -4.55
N SER A 169 -22.92 -8.83 -3.55
CA SER A 169 -23.45 -9.39 -2.30
C SER A 169 -23.67 -8.36 -1.19
N GLY A 170 -23.06 -7.17 -1.32
CA GLY A 170 -22.95 -6.19 -0.22
C GLY A 170 -22.02 -6.64 0.91
N ASN A 171 -21.36 -7.80 0.79
CA ASN A 171 -20.41 -8.29 1.80
C ASN A 171 -18.98 -7.87 1.43
N TRP A 172 -18.52 -6.78 2.03
CA TRP A 172 -17.19 -6.23 1.77
C TRP A 172 -16.02 -7.07 2.29
N ALA A 173 -16.27 -8.10 3.10
CA ALA A 173 -15.25 -9.06 3.53
C ALA A 173 -14.53 -9.74 2.35
N TYR A 174 -15.19 -9.90 1.20
CA TYR A 174 -14.54 -10.42 -0.01
C TYR A 174 -13.34 -9.56 -0.45
N LEU A 175 -13.41 -8.24 -0.23
CA LEU A 175 -12.35 -7.29 -0.55
C LEU A 175 -11.44 -7.02 0.65
N THR A 176 -11.98 -6.92 1.86
CA THR A 176 -11.21 -6.51 3.06
C THR A 176 -10.47 -7.65 3.73
N ASP A 177 -11.01 -8.89 3.77
CA ASP A 177 -10.32 -10.01 4.41
C ASP A 177 -8.93 -10.32 3.80
N PRO A 178 -8.71 -10.26 2.46
CA PRO A 178 -7.38 -10.37 1.90
C PRO A 178 -6.41 -9.30 2.43
N ILE A 179 -6.85 -8.05 2.57
CA ILE A 179 -6.06 -6.94 3.13
C ILE A 179 -5.70 -7.26 4.58
N ILE A 180 -6.68 -7.71 5.37
CA ILE A 180 -6.48 -8.10 6.78
C ILE A 180 -5.48 -9.23 6.91
N ARG A 181 -5.56 -10.27 6.07
CA ARG A 181 -4.57 -11.36 6.06
C ARG A 181 -3.16 -10.86 5.75
N LYS A 182 -3.04 -9.85 4.87
CA LYS A 182 -1.75 -9.21 4.58
C LYS A 182 -1.26 -8.37 5.75
N MET A 183 -2.15 -7.69 6.48
CA MET A 183 -1.80 -7.01 7.74
C MET A 183 -1.32 -8.00 8.81
N ASP A 184 -1.96 -9.16 8.95
CA ASP A 184 -1.52 -10.21 9.86
C ASP A 184 -0.13 -10.75 9.49
N LYS A 185 0.14 -10.88 8.19
CA LYS A 185 1.48 -11.21 7.68
C LYS A 185 2.48 -10.10 7.99
N LEU A 186 2.11 -8.85 7.73
CA LEU A 186 2.94 -7.68 7.99
C LEU A 186 3.28 -7.54 9.48
N TYR A 187 2.36 -7.91 10.37
CA TYR A 187 2.60 -8.01 11.81
C TYR A 187 3.69 -9.01 12.16
N GLN A 188 3.75 -10.15 11.47
CA GLN A 188 4.80 -11.15 11.67
C GLN A 188 6.12 -10.68 11.05
N ASP A 189 6.06 -10.12 9.84
CA ASP A 189 7.22 -9.62 9.13
C ASP A 189 7.86 -8.41 9.83
N SER A 190 7.13 -7.67 10.68
CA SER A 190 7.66 -6.49 11.39
C SER A 190 8.91 -6.80 12.23
N ALA A 191 9.04 -8.04 12.72
CA ALA A 191 10.23 -8.49 13.44
C ALA A 191 11.51 -8.42 12.59
N LEU A 192 11.41 -8.65 11.27
CA LEU A 192 12.54 -8.51 10.36
C LEU A 192 12.98 -7.04 10.23
N PHE A 193 12.03 -6.12 10.26
CA PHE A 193 12.32 -4.69 10.25
C PHE A 193 12.87 -4.22 11.61
N ASP A 194 12.39 -4.80 12.73
CA ASP A 194 12.97 -4.59 14.06
C ASP A 194 14.46 -4.95 14.08
N GLU A 195 14.86 -6.06 13.45
CA GLU A 195 16.26 -6.46 13.32
C GLU A 195 17.09 -5.43 12.55
N LEU A 196 16.55 -4.84 11.48
CA LEU A 196 17.22 -3.75 10.78
C LEU A 196 17.39 -2.54 11.70
N PHE A 197 16.41 -2.20 12.54
CA PHE A 197 16.50 -1.04 13.44
C PHE A 197 17.45 -1.26 14.63
N ALA A 198 17.55 -2.48 15.14
CA ALA A 198 18.30 -2.80 16.36
C ALA A 198 19.76 -2.34 16.34
N GLY A 199 20.45 -2.45 15.19
CA GLY A 199 21.84 -1.99 15.07
C GLY A 199 22.02 -0.55 14.56
N GLY A 200 20.95 0.15 14.16
CA GLY A 200 21.03 1.47 13.53
C GLY A 200 21.31 2.58 14.54
N LEU A 201 20.97 2.36 15.81
CA LEU A 201 21.08 3.34 16.88
C LEU A 201 22.47 3.37 17.56
N GLU A 202 23.21 2.27 17.49
CA GLU A 202 24.54 2.15 18.12
C GLU A 202 25.67 2.51 17.15
N ASN A 203 25.50 2.30 15.84
CA ASN A 203 26.56 2.42 14.84
C ASN A 203 26.57 3.74 14.05
N MET A 204 25.67 4.68 14.34
CA MET A 204 25.55 5.95 13.62
C MET A 204 25.80 7.19 14.49
N LYS A 205 26.55 7.02 15.58
CA LYS A 205 27.24 8.10 16.31
C LYS A 205 28.66 8.25 15.78
#